data_AF-A0A8T3WKD3-F1
#
_entry.id   AF-A0A8T3WKD3-F1
#
_cell.length_a   1.000
_cell.length_b   1.000
_cell.length_c   1.000
_cell.angle_alpha   90.00
_cell.angle_beta   90.00
_cell.angle_gamma   90.00
#
_symmetry.space_group_name_H-M   'P 1'
#
loop_
_entity.id
_entity.type
_entity.pdbx_description
1 polymer ?
#
loop_
_entity_poly.entity_id
_entity_poly.type
_entity_poly.pdbx_seq_one_letter_code
_entity_poly.pdbx_strand_id
1 'polypeptide(L)' 'MSKKGPDIDKIELIRKVLKKNPKGLWIREISRRTGLDRSTVSIYLAKHMQGEIEDTYPDVKGDMIKVVRLKRR' A
#
# COMPACT_ATOMS: atom_id res chain seq x y z
N MET A 1 -24.71 -14.00 -5.64
CA MET A 1 -23.36 -13.53 -6.02
C MET A 1 -22.96 -12.40 -5.10
N SER A 2 -22.23 -12.70 -4.02
CA SER A 2 -21.83 -11.69 -3.04
C SER A 2 -20.87 -10.70 -3.71
N LYS A 3 -21.35 -9.48 -3.97
CA LYS A 3 -20.52 -8.33 -4.33
C LYS A 3 -19.62 -8.05 -3.12
N LYS A 4 -18.52 -8.79 -2.98
CA LYS A 4 -17.50 -8.47 -1.97
C LYS A 4 -16.89 -7.15 -2.42
N GLY A 5 -17.31 -6.08 -1.77
CA GLY A 5 -16.66 -4.78 -1.87
C GLY A 5 -15.17 -4.89 -1.50
N PRO A 6 -14.41 -3.80 -1.65
CA PRO A 6 -13.02 -3.79 -1.20
C PRO A 6 -12.94 -4.26 0.24
N ASP A 7 -12.00 -5.16 0.50
CA ASP A 7 -11.82 -5.79 1.80
C ASP A 7 -11.27 -4.72 2.75
N ILE A 8 -12.16 -4.11 3.53
CA ILE A 8 -11.85 -2.94 4.37
C ILE A 8 -10.74 -3.29 5.36
N ASP A 9 -10.73 -4.53 5.86
CA ASP A 9 -9.71 -5.05 6.76
C ASP A 9 -8.31 -4.96 6.15
N LYS A 10 -8.18 -5.20 4.83
CA LYS A 10 -6.90 -5.10 4.11
C LYS A 10 -6.44 -3.65 3.98
N ILE A 11 -7.37 -2.72 3.71
CA ILE A 11 -7.08 -1.28 3.65
C ILE A 11 -6.57 -0.81 5.00
N GLU A 12 -7.26 -1.18 6.08
CA GLU A 12 -6.84 -0.82 7.44
C GLU A 12 -5.49 -1.43 7.82
N LEU A 13 -5.23 -2.68 7.42
CA LEU A 13 -3.94 -3.33 7.66
C LEU A 13 -2.79 -2.54 7.01
N ILE A 14 -2.94 -2.20 5.73
CA ILE A 14 -1.96 -1.41 4.97
C ILE A 14 -1.78 -0.04 5.64
N ARG A 15 -2.88 0.63 5.99
CA ARG A 15 -2.88 1.93 6.66
C ARG A 15 -2.16 1.89 8.01
N LYS A 16 -2.40 0.85 8.81
CA LYS A 16 -1.73 0.64 10.11
C LYS A 16 -0.22 0.45 9.95
N VAL A 17 0.19 -0.32 8.95
CA VAL A 17 1.60 -0.52 8.61
C VAL A 17 2.26 0.81 8.18
N LEU A 18 1.60 1.59 7.33
CA LEU A 18 2.11 2.89 6.90
C LEU A 18 2.13 3.93 8.03
N LYS A 19 1.12 3.97 8.91
CA LYS A 19 1.11 4.85 10.10
C LYS A 19 2.29 4.59 11.04
N LYS A 20 2.63 3.31 11.24
CA LYS A 20 3.81 2.91 12.04
C LYS A 20 5.14 3.27 11.38
N ASN A 21 5.15 3.53 10.07
CA ASN A 21 6.35 3.78 9.30
C ASN A 21 6.24 5.11 8.54
N PRO A 22 6.36 6.25 9.25
CA PRO A 22 6.15 7.58 8.68
C PRO A 22 7.21 7.99 7.64
N LYS A 23 8.33 7.26 7.54
CA LYS A 23 9.36 7.41 6.52
C LYS A 23 8.96 6.78 5.17
N GLY A 24 7.83 6.07 5.14
CA GLY A 24 7.37 5.30 4.00
C GLY A 24 7.91 3.87 3.99
N LEU A 25 7.22 2.98 3.29
CA LEU A 25 7.61 1.58 3.13
C LEU A 25 7.52 1.14 1.68
N TRP A 26 8.39 0.20 1.33
CA TRP A 26 8.42 -0.48 0.04
C TRP A 26 7.22 -1.43 -0.05
N ILE A 27 6.56 -1.55 -1.21
CA ILE A 27 5.43 -2.52 -1.39
C ILE A 27 5.80 -3.93 -0.92
N ARG A 28 7.03 -4.38 -1.19
CA ARG A 28 7.53 -5.69 -0.73
C ARG A 28 7.50 -5.80 0.80
N GLU A 29 7.87 -4.74 1.49
CA GLU A 29 7.92 -4.70 2.95
C GLU A 29 6.51 -4.58 3.55
N ILE A 30 5.61 -3.82 2.90
CA ILE A 30 4.19 -3.79 3.25
C ILE A 30 3.60 -5.19 3.10
N SER A 31 3.82 -5.85 1.95
CA SER A 31 3.39 -7.22 1.66
C SER A 31 3.84 -8.22 2.72
N ARG A 32 5.13 -8.21 3.11
CA ARG A 32 5.64 -9.08 4.19
C ARG A 32 4.95 -8.81 5.53
N ARG A 33 4.71 -7.55 5.87
CA ARG A 33 4.11 -7.16 7.15
C ARG A 33 2.61 -7.42 7.22
N THR A 34 1.92 -7.32 6.10
CA THR A 34 0.47 -7.53 6.00
C THR A 34 0.10 -8.96 5.64
N GLY A 35 1.06 -9.76 5.14
CA GLY A 35 0.80 -11.08 4.56
C GLY A 35 0.04 -11.02 3.23
N LEU A 36 -0.14 -9.83 2.65
CA LEU A 36 -0.84 -9.65 1.38
C LEU A 36 0.13 -9.80 0.22
N ASP A 37 -0.37 -10.27 -0.93
CA ASP A 37 0.43 -10.30 -2.15
C ASP A 37 0.82 -8.89 -2.60
N ARG A 38 2.00 -8.76 -3.21
CA ARG A 38 2.52 -7.48 -3.73
C ARG A 38 1.54 -6.83 -4.72
N SER A 39 0.90 -7.63 -5.57
CA SER A 39 -0.09 -7.17 -6.54
C SER A 39 -1.33 -6.64 -5.84
N THR A 40 -1.78 -7.33 -4.78
CA THR A 40 -2.91 -6.88 -3.95
C THR A 40 -2.59 -5.54 -3.29
N VAL A 41 -1.43 -5.43 -2.65
CA VAL A 41 -0.99 -4.17 -2.03
C VAL A 41 -0.94 -3.05 -3.07
N SER A 42 -0.35 -3.29 -4.25
CA SER A 42 -0.29 -2.30 -5.33
C SER A 42 -1.68 -1.82 -5.78
N ILE A 43 -2.62 -2.75 -6.01
CA ILE A 43 -3.99 -2.43 -6.42
C ILE A 43 -4.69 -1.61 -5.34
N TYR A 44 -4.57 -2.00 -4.07
CA TYR A 44 -5.23 -1.30 -2.98
C TYR A 44 -4.69 0.12 -2.79
N LEU A 45 -3.36 0.27 -2.87
CA LEU A 45 -2.72 1.58 -2.81
C LEU A 45 -3.13 2.47 -3.98
N ALA A 46 -3.18 1.93 -5.20
CA ALA A 46 -3.52 2.69 -6.40
C ALA A 46 -5.02 3.02 -6.54
N LYS A 47 -5.92 2.10 -6.15
CA LYS A 47 -7.37 2.28 -6.34
C LYS A 47 -8.10 2.83 -5.11
N HIS A 48 -7.65 2.48 -3.90
CA HIS A 48 -8.38 2.80 -2.66
C HIS A 48 -7.68 3.83 -1.79
N MET A 49 -6.35 3.97 -1.91
CA MET A 49 -5.57 4.86 -1.03
C MET A 49 -4.82 5.96 -1.79
N GLN A 50 -5.09 6.17 -3.09
CA GLN A 50 -4.37 7.18 -3.89
C GLN A 50 -4.41 8.58 -3.29
N GLY A 51 -5.53 8.98 -2.67
CA GLY A 51 -5.67 10.29 -2.00
C GLY A 51 -4.99 10.38 -0.63
N GLU A 52 -4.54 9.25 -0.06
CA GLU A 52 -3.86 9.19 1.23
C GLU A 52 -2.35 9.07 1.11
N ILE A 53 -1.85 8.74 -0.09
CA ILE A 53 -0.44 8.46 -0.34
C ILE A 53 0.21 9.71 -0.94
N GLU A 54 1.35 10.10 -0.38
CA GLU A 54 2.07 11.31 -0.77
C GLU A 54 3.08 11.03 -1.90
N ASP A 55 3.82 9.92 -1.81
CA ASP A 55 4.89 9.60 -2.75
C ASP A 55 4.77 8.20 -3.33
N THR A 56 5.19 8.08 -4.58
CA THR A 56 5.30 6.83 -5.35
C THR A 56 6.53 6.92 -6.23
N TYR A 57 7.64 6.33 -5.80
CA TYR A 57 8.85 6.26 -6.63
C TYR A 57 8.89 4.92 -7.37
N PRO A 58 9.01 4.90 -8.70
CA PRO A 58 9.41 3.70 -9.43
C PRO A 58 10.91 3.44 -9.20
N ASP A 59 11.30 2.18 -9.01
CA ASP A 59 12.71 1.82 -8.94
C ASP A 59 13.37 1.90 -10.32
N VAL A 60 14.63 2.32 -10.34
CA VAL A 60 15.43 2.64 -11.53
C VAL A 60 15.71 1.40 -12.40
N LYS A 61 15.47 0.20 -11.86
CA LYS A 61 15.68 -1.10 -12.52
C LYS A 61 14.45 -1.71 -13.17
N GLY A 62 13.30 -1.02 -13.18
CA GLY A 62 12.05 -1.57 -13.75
C GLY A 62 11.40 -2.67 -12.92
N ASP A 63 12.02 -3.05 -11.80
CA ASP A 63 11.38 -3.86 -10.77
C ASP A 63 10.38 -2.95 -10.05
N MET A 64 9.12 -3.39 -9.95
CA MET A 64 7.94 -2.59 -9.59
C MET A 64 7.91 -2.14 -8.12
N ILE A 65 9.00 -1.57 -7.62
CA ILE A 65 9.08 -1.20 -6.23
C ILE A 65 8.61 0.23 -6.06
N LYS A 66 7.52 0.37 -5.31
CA LYS A 66 6.90 1.65 -4.96
C LYS A 66 7.08 1.87 -3.46
N VAL A 67 7.73 2.97 -3.09
CA VAL A 67 7.75 3.46 -1.71
C VAL A 67 6.48 4.26 -1.49
N VAL A 68 5.76 3.95 -0.43
CA VAL A 68 4.48 4.57 -0.08
C VAL A 68 4.58 5.24 1.27
N ARG A 69 4.19 6.51 1.33
CA ARG A 69 4.10 7.31 2.55
C ARG A 69 2.69 7.86 2.69
N LEU A 70 2.14 7.85 3.90
CA LEU A 70 0.87 8.52 4.17
C LEU A 70 1.08 10.03 4.26
N LYS A 71 0.19 10.79 3.62
CA LYS A 71 0.13 12.25 3.71
C LYS A 71 -0.01 12.63 5.18
N ARG A 72 0.98 13.36 5.71
CA ARG A 72 0.85 13.98 7.02
C ARG A 72 -0.12 15.14 6.88
N ARG A 73 -1.34 14.96 7.40
CA ARG A 73 -2.34 16.01 7.51
C ARG A 73 -2.17 16.74 8.83
#